data_AF-A0AAU5H1W5-F1
#
_entry.id   AF-A0AAU5H1W5-F1
#
_cell.length_a   1.000
_cell.length_b   1.000
_cell.length_c   1.000
_cell.angle_alpha   90.00
_cell.angle_beta   90.00
_cell.angle_gamma   90.00
#
_symmetry.space_group_name_H-M   'P 1'
#
loop_
_entity.id
_entity.type
_entity.pdbx_description
1 polymer ?
#
loop_
_entity_poly.entity_id
_entity_poly.type
_entity_poly.pdbx_seq_one_letter_code
_entity_poly.pdbx_strand_id
1 'polypeptide(L)'
;MMVHISNVDHHGPEGIPSMDLPVAEKILAVVGSLTRRAPSGAPYLRSLESVAELSRVSEEEMAADHLCNLVESFKVPLTREEYDGIVGVLQQLDMLDVLEDVNLLSLIF
;
A
#
# COMPACT_ATOMS: atom_id res chain seq x y z
N MET A 1 25.68 -50.75 -5.78
CA MET A 1 24.26 -50.71 -5.37
C MET A 1 24.17 -49.72 -4.21
N MET A 2 23.29 -48.72 -4.37
CA MET A 2 22.96 -47.59 -3.47
C MET A 2 22.75 -48.03 -2.00
N VAL A 3 22.80 -47.18 -0.96
CA VAL A 3 22.12 -45.89 -0.75
C VAL A 3 22.86 -44.99 0.26
N HIS A 4 22.68 -43.69 0.04
CA HIS A 4 23.21 -42.47 0.67
C HIS A 4 23.25 -42.38 2.20
N ILE A 5 24.30 -41.71 2.66
CA ILE A 5 24.42 -41.03 3.94
C ILE A 5 23.92 -39.60 3.72
N SER A 6 22.73 -39.26 4.21
CA SER A 6 22.24 -37.87 4.21
C SER A 6 22.74 -37.19 5.47
N ASN A 7 23.86 -36.46 5.37
CA ASN A 7 24.21 -35.44 6.33
C ASN A 7 24.88 -34.28 5.59
N VAL A 8 24.06 -33.32 5.17
CA VAL A 8 24.56 -32.03 4.70
C VAL A 8 23.74 -30.96 5.39
N ASP A 9 24.26 -30.54 6.54
CA ASP A 9 24.06 -29.20 7.07
C ASP A 9 24.63 -28.22 6.03
N HIS A 10 23.78 -27.37 5.45
CA HIS A 10 24.20 -26.17 4.76
C HIS A 10 23.45 -24.99 5.38
N HIS A 11 24.17 -24.29 6.25
CA HIS A 11 23.99 -22.88 6.51
C HIS A 11 23.73 -22.10 5.21
N GLY A 12 22.51 -21.59 5.05
CA GLY A 12 22.28 -20.29 4.46
C GLY A 12 21.56 -19.46 5.52
N PRO A 13 21.92 -18.18 5.75
CA PRO A 13 21.03 -17.33 6.51
C PRO A 13 19.71 -17.36 5.74
N GLU A 14 18.62 -17.77 6.38
CA GLU A 14 17.29 -17.53 5.87
C GLU A 14 17.23 -16.02 5.65
N GLY A 15 17.45 -15.60 4.40
CA GLY A 15 17.18 -14.25 3.98
C GLY A 15 15.75 -14.04 4.38
N ILE A 16 15.53 -13.14 5.33
CA ILE A 16 14.21 -12.68 5.73
C ILE A 16 13.47 -12.52 4.41
N PRO A 17 12.41 -13.30 4.12
CA PRO A 17 11.64 -13.02 2.94
C PRO A 17 11.26 -11.57 3.11
N SER A 18 11.73 -10.70 2.21
CA SER A 18 11.09 -9.42 2.00
C SER A 18 9.66 -9.80 1.63
N MET A 19 8.83 -10.03 2.65
CA MET A 19 7.42 -10.34 2.49
C MET A 19 6.90 -9.07 1.87
N ASP A 20 6.76 -9.08 0.55
CA ASP A 20 5.87 -8.17 -0.11
C ASP A 20 4.54 -8.31 0.61
N LEU A 21 4.25 -7.32 1.45
CA LEU A 21 3.00 -7.27 2.19
C LEU A 21 1.87 -7.40 1.17
N PRO A 22 0.81 -8.17 1.47
CA PRO A 22 -0.39 -8.20 0.65
C PRO A 22 -0.83 -6.79 0.29
N VAL A 23 -1.37 -6.60 -0.92
CA VAL A 23 -1.80 -5.28 -1.40
C VAL A 23 -2.76 -4.61 -0.41
N ALA A 24 -3.71 -5.36 0.15
CA ALA A 24 -4.61 -4.89 1.20
C ALA A 24 -3.86 -4.34 2.43
N GLU A 25 -2.80 -5.02 2.89
CA GLU A 25 -1.99 -4.54 4.02
C GLU A 25 -1.21 -3.26 3.68
N LYS A 26 -0.72 -3.14 2.44
CA LYS A 26 -0.05 -1.91 1.96
C LYS A 26 -1.03 -0.74 1.90
N ILE A 27 -2.25 -0.95 1.40
CA ILE A 27 -3.31 0.08 1.40
C ILE A 27 -3.65 0.49 2.83
N LEU A 28 -3.87 -0.48 3.73
CA LEU A 28 -4.19 -0.22 5.13
C LEU A 28 -3.06 0.53 5.86
N ALA A 29 -1.80 0.27 5.51
CA ALA A 29 -0.65 1.01 6.05
C ALA A 29 -0.69 2.49 5.65
N VAL A 30 -0.94 2.79 4.36
CA VAL A 30 -1.08 4.18 3.87
C VAL A 30 -2.27 4.86 4.53
N VAL A 31 -3.46 4.22 4.52
CA VAL A 31 -4.67 4.74 5.16
C VAL A 31 -4.44 5.01 6.64
N GLY A 32 -3.76 4.11 7.34
CA GLY A 32 -3.40 4.27 8.75
C GLY A 32 -2.46 5.45 8.99
N SER A 33 -1.50 5.67 8.10
CA SER A 33 -0.61 6.85 8.16
C SER A 33 -1.39 8.14 7.98
N LEU A 34 -2.20 8.25 6.91
CA LEU A 34 -3.02 9.43 6.62
C LEU A 34 -4.02 9.73 7.75
N THR A 35 -4.64 8.69 8.31
CA THR A 35 -5.57 8.82 9.44
C THR A 35 -4.89 9.33 10.70
N ARG A 36 -3.68 8.82 11.03
CA ARG A 36 -2.93 9.27 12.21
C ARG A 36 -2.50 10.73 12.13
N ARG A 37 -2.21 11.22 10.91
CA ARG A 37 -1.77 12.61 10.70
C ARG A 37 -2.92 13.57 10.46
N ALA A 38 -4.12 13.07 10.20
CA ALA A 38 -5.27 13.91 9.93
C ALA A 38 -5.64 14.79 11.14
N PRO A 39 -5.92 16.08 10.94
CA PRO A 39 -6.45 16.92 12.00
C PRO A 39 -7.82 16.38 12.44
N SER A 40 -8.14 16.52 13.73
CA SER A 40 -9.42 16.07 14.27
C SER A 40 -10.58 16.73 13.52
N GLY A 41 -11.53 15.93 13.04
CA GLY A 41 -12.67 16.40 12.27
C GLY A 41 -12.39 16.64 10.77
N ALA A 42 -11.24 16.20 10.26
CA ALA A 42 -10.94 16.27 8.83
C ALA A 42 -12.03 15.57 7.99
N PRO A 43 -12.53 16.22 6.92
CA PRO A 43 -13.69 15.73 6.16
C PRO A 43 -13.40 14.42 5.41
N TYR A 44 -12.13 14.12 5.11
CA TYR A 44 -11.69 12.93 4.38
C TYR A 44 -11.57 11.67 5.25
N LEU A 45 -11.73 11.78 6.59
CA LEU A 45 -11.58 10.63 7.50
C LEU A 45 -12.59 9.52 7.23
N ARG A 46 -13.85 9.85 6.90
CA ARG A 46 -14.84 8.83 6.50
C ARG A 46 -14.47 8.14 5.20
N SER A 47 -13.91 8.88 4.25
CA SER A 47 -13.49 8.30 2.97
C SER A 47 -12.30 7.36 3.17
N LEU A 48 -11.37 7.68 4.07
CA LEU A 48 -10.29 6.78 4.46
C LEU A 48 -10.80 5.49 5.14
N GLU A 49 -11.85 5.59 5.97
CA GLU A 49 -12.51 4.41 6.55
C GLU A 49 -13.12 3.52 5.46
N SER A 50 -13.77 4.11 4.45
CA SER A 50 -14.31 3.37 3.31
C SER A 50 -13.22 2.65 2.48
N VAL A 51 -12.07 3.29 2.26
CA VAL A 51 -10.91 2.64 1.60
C VAL A 51 -10.42 1.44 2.42
N ALA A 52 -10.37 1.56 3.76
CA ALA A 52 -9.99 0.45 4.63
C ALA A 52 -11.01 -0.69 4.60
N GLU A 53 -12.30 -0.40 4.50
CA GLU A 53 -13.36 -1.40 4.36
C GLU A 53 -13.24 -2.16 3.03
N LEU A 54 -13.05 -1.46 1.91
CA LEU A 54 -12.83 -2.06 0.59
C LEU A 54 -11.63 -3.02 0.60
N SER A 55 -10.53 -2.62 1.23
CA SER A 55 -9.34 -3.45 1.38
C SER A 55 -9.59 -4.72 2.19
N ARG A 56 -10.56 -4.71 3.13
CA ARG A 56 -10.91 -5.88 3.96
C ARG A 56 -11.83 -6.87 3.26
N VAL A 57 -12.54 -6.44 2.23
CA VAL A 57 -13.44 -7.29 1.43
C VAL A 57 -12.81 -7.72 0.10
N SER A 58 -11.48 -7.60 -0.02
CA SER A 58 -10.70 -7.96 -1.22
C SER A 58 -11.12 -7.19 -2.49
N GLU A 59 -11.41 -5.90 -2.31
CA GLU A 59 -11.66 -4.94 -3.40
C GLU A 59 -10.47 -3.97 -3.49
N GLU A 60 -9.25 -4.50 -3.63
CA GLU A 60 -8.01 -3.71 -3.56
C GLU A 60 -7.87 -2.71 -4.71
N GLU A 61 -8.31 -3.05 -5.92
CA GLU A 61 -8.31 -2.14 -7.08
C GLU A 61 -9.20 -0.92 -6.81
N MET A 62 -10.43 -1.16 -6.35
CA MET A 62 -11.36 -0.10 -5.98
C MET A 62 -10.85 0.72 -4.79
N ALA A 63 -10.22 0.07 -3.82
CA ALA A 63 -9.61 0.75 -2.68
C ALA A 63 -8.45 1.66 -3.10
N ALA A 64 -7.58 1.20 -4.01
CA ALA A 64 -6.44 1.96 -4.51
C ALA A 64 -6.88 3.16 -5.36
N ASP A 65 -7.84 2.98 -6.27
CA ASP A 65 -8.44 4.07 -7.04
C ASP A 65 -9.10 5.11 -6.12
N HIS A 66 -9.94 4.66 -5.19
CA HIS A 66 -10.61 5.56 -4.24
C HIS A 66 -9.60 6.30 -3.36
N LEU A 67 -8.50 5.66 -2.94
CA LEU A 67 -7.43 6.33 -2.20
C LEU A 67 -6.79 7.46 -3.01
N CYS A 68 -6.45 7.21 -4.29
CA CYS A 68 -5.86 8.21 -5.18
C CYS A 68 -6.81 9.40 -5.39
N ASN A 69 -8.07 9.10 -5.72
CA ASN A 69 -9.11 10.09 -5.91
C ASN A 69 -9.39 10.92 -4.65
N LEU A 70 -9.37 10.30 -3.47
CA LEU A 70 -9.52 10.97 -2.18
C LEU A 70 -8.37 11.95 -1.93
N VAL A 71 -7.13 11.49 -2.07
CA VAL A 71 -5.94 12.33 -1.83
C VAL A 71 -5.95 13.54 -2.76
N GLU A 72 -6.25 13.33 -4.04
CA GLU A 72 -6.35 14.39 -5.05
C GLU A 72 -7.50 15.36 -4.74
N SER A 73 -8.70 14.85 -4.45
CA SER A 73 -9.92 15.65 -4.25
C SER A 73 -9.85 16.52 -3.01
N PHE A 74 -9.31 15.98 -1.91
CA PHE A 74 -9.16 16.72 -0.66
C PHE A 74 -7.82 17.43 -0.53
N LYS A 75 -6.96 17.34 -1.55
CA LYS A 75 -5.59 17.89 -1.56
C LYS A 75 -4.84 17.50 -0.29
N VAL A 76 -4.92 16.22 0.08
CA VAL A 76 -4.29 15.69 1.29
C VAL A 76 -2.78 15.70 1.10
N PRO A 77 -2.01 16.44 1.94
CA PRO A 77 -0.56 16.46 1.80
C PRO A 77 0.03 15.09 2.10
N LEU A 78 0.86 14.56 1.20
CA LEU A 78 1.54 13.27 1.33
C LEU A 78 2.98 13.44 1.81
N THR A 79 3.45 12.52 2.65
CA THR A 79 4.89 12.31 2.77
C THR A 79 5.43 11.54 1.56
N ARG A 80 6.74 11.58 1.33
CA ARG A 80 7.37 10.74 0.30
C ARG A 80 7.09 9.24 0.52
N GLU A 81 7.12 8.79 1.78
CA GLU A 81 6.82 7.39 2.12
C GLU A 81 5.36 7.00 1.79
N GLU A 82 4.39 7.89 2.06
CA GLU A 82 2.99 7.65 1.70
C GLU A 82 2.79 7.62 0.18
N TYR A 83 3.43 8.54 -0.55
CA TYR A 83 3.41 8.55 -2.00
C TYR A 83 4.03 7.27 -2.59
N ASP A 84 5.23 6.90 -2.15
CA ASP A 84 5.92 5.69 -2.60
C ASP A 84 5.10 4.44 -2.25
N GLY A 85 4.40 4.43 -1.12
CA GLY A 85 3.45 3.39 -0.74
C GLY A 85 2.26 3.28 -1.70
N ILE A 86 1.66 4.41 -2.08
CA ILE A 86 0.57 4.45 -3.08
C ILE A 86 1.08 3.95 -4.44
N VAL A 87 2.22 4.45 -4.92
CA VAL A 87 2.81 4.01 -6.19
C VAL A 87 3.12 2.51 -6.16
N GLY A 88 3.66 2.00 -5.06
CA GLY A 88 3.94 0.57 -4.89
C GLY A 88 2.67 -0.29 -4.91
N VAL A 89 1.56 0.19 -4.35
CA VAL A 89 0.24 -0.46 -4.46
C VAL A 89 -0.23 -0.48 -5.91
N LEU A 90 -0.24 0.67 -6.59
CA LEU A 90 -0.70 0.77 -7.97
C LEU A 90 0.14 -0.09 -8.91
N GLN A 91 1.45 -0.14 -8.71
CA GLN A 91 2.34 -1.00 -9.50
C GLN A 91 2.03 -2.49 -9.34
N GLN A 92 1.66 -2.95 -8.15
CA GLN A 92 1.29 -4.36 -7.91
C GLN A 92 -0.06 -4.73 -8.51
N LEU A 93 -0.96 -3.75 -8.64
CA LEU A 93 -2.27 -3.91 -9.25
C LEU A 93 -2.28 -3.65 -10.76
N ASP A 94 -1.13 -3.29 -11.36
CA ASP A 94 -1.03 -2.85 -12.76
C ASP A 94 -1.92 -1.62 -13.08
N MET A 95 -2.06 -0.72 -12.10
CA MET A 95 -2.92 0.48 -12.12
C MET A 95 -2.11 1.80 -12.13
N LEU A 96 -0.93 1.81 -12.73
CA LEU A 96 -0.10 3.03 -12.76
C LEU A 96 -0.69 4.14 -13.64
N ASP A 97 -1.58 3.79 -14.57
CA ASP A 97 -2.36 4.71 -15.39
C ASP A 97 -3.23 5.66 -14.55
N VAL A 98 -3.67 5.25 -13.37
CA VAL A 98 -4.38 6.12 -12.41
C VAL A 98 -3.57 7.38 -12.08
N LEU A 99 -2.23 7.30 -12.06
CA LEU A 99 -1.36 8.46 -11.81
C LEU A 99 -1.37 9.49 -12.95
N GLU A 100 -1.87 9.14 -14.13
CA GLU A 100 -2.06 10.10 -15.22
C GLU A 100 -3.30 10.98 -14.98
N ASP A 101 -4.30 10.45 -14.27
CA ASP A 101 -5.55 11.14 -13.94
C ASP A 101 -5.45 11.98 -12.65
N VAL A 102 -4.49 11.67 -11.76
CA VAL A 102 -4.28 12.37 -10.49
C VAL A 102 -2.87 12.95 -10.36
N ASN A 103 -2.73 14.17 -9.85
CA ASN A 103 -1.45 14.86 -9.70
C ASN A 103 -0.88 14.71 -8.28
N LEU A 104 -0.70 13.47 -7.82
CA LEU A 104 -0.25 13.17 -6.46
C LEU A 104 1.16 13.70 -6.15
N LEU A 105 2.05 13.77 -7.16
CA LEU A 105 3.40 14.31 -7.00
C LEU A 105 3.40 15.76 -6.50
N SER A 106 2.40 16.55 -6.89
CA SER A 106 2.26 17.94 -6.45
C SER A 106 1.85 18.09 -4.98
N LEU A 107 1.44 16.99 -4.33
CA LEU A 107 0.96 16.95 -2.95
C LEU A 107 2.03 16.47 -1.97
N ILE A 108 3.23 16.12 -2.44
CA ILE A 108 4.36 15.74 -1.59
C ILE A 108 4.92 16.98 -0.88
N PHE A 109 5.18 16.89 0.43
CA PHE A 109 5.78 17.97 1.23
C PHE A 109 7.01 17.53 2.04
#